data_AF-A0A1I5A8A1-F1
#
_entry.id   AF-A0A1I5A8A1-F1
#
_cell.length_a   1.000
_cell.length_b   1.000
_cell.length_c   1.000
_cell.angle_alpha   90.00
_cell.angle_beta   90.00
_cell.angle_gamma   90.00
#
_symmetry.space_group_name_H-M   'P 1'
#
loop_
_entity.id
_entity.type
_entity.pdbx_description
1 polymer ?
#
loop_
_entity_poly.entity_id
_entity_poly.type
_entity_poly.pdbx_seq_one_letter_code
_entity_poly.pdbx_strand_id
1 'polypeptide(L)'
;MIKILNVTLSTEWTEGKQMYMVCGLLKEKKYIQQYILCPENAALVNRCKEDNANYFTYKKNAFKFFNLIVSIVSICKRENISVLHIHGISALSAALAAMNFLSSGFSPFYSFAQFE
;
A
#
# COMPACT_ATOMS: atom_id res chain seq x y z
N MET A 1 -17.88 3.93 4.36
CA MET A 1 -16.50 4.24 4.79
C MET A 1 -15.57 3.72 3.71
N ILE A 2 -14.73 4.58 3.14
CA ILE A 2 -13.79 4.22 2.06
C ILE A 2 -12.50 3.74 2.71
N LYS A 3 -12.04 2.54 2.35
CA LYS A 3 -10.77 1.98 2.85
C LYS A 3 -9.72 1.95 1.75
N ILE A 4 -8.59 2.62 1.99
CA ILE A 4 -7.51 2.75 1.01
C ILE A 4 -6.30 1.95 1.49
N LEU A 5 -5.77 1.08 0.63
CA LEU A 5 -4.48 0.43 0.84
C LEU A 5 -3.43 1.11 -0.04
N ASN A 6 -2.51 1.83 0.60
CA ASN A 6 -1.36 2.46 -0.05
C ASN A 6 -0.20 1.46 -0.12
N VAL A 7 0.26 1.09 -1.31
CA VAL A 7 1.25 0.04 -1.51
C VAL A 7 2.55 0.63 -2.04
N THR A 8 3.68 0.34 -1.39
CA THR A 8 5.01 0.74 -1.84
C THR A 8 6.03 -0.40 -1.75
N LEU A 9 7.04 -0.35 -2.61
CA LEU A 9 8.22 -1.24 -2.58
C LEU A 9 9.44 -0.58 -1.93
N SER A 10 9.32 0.70 -1.60
CA SER A 10 10.45 1.48 -1.11
C SER A 10 10.89 1.03 0.27
N THR A 11 12.20 0.87 0.44
CA THR A 11 12.84 0.71 1.76
C THR A 11 13.34 2.04 2.32
N GLU A 12 13.54 3.03 1.45
CA GLU A 12 14.15 4.30 1.79
C GLU A 12 13.11 5.32 2.23
N TRP A 13 13.51 6.23 3.11
CA TRP A 13 12.61 7.28 3.60
C TRP A 13 12.19 8.24 2.49
N THR A 14 13.09 8.60 1.58
CA THR A 14 12.86 9.66 0.58
C THR A 14 11.64 9.37 -0.30
N GLU A 15 11.53 8.15 -0.83
CA GLU A 15 10.38 7.72 -1.63
C GLU A 15 9.17 7.40 -0.74
N GLY A 16 9.37 6.74 0.41
CA GLY A 16 8.30 6.42 1.35
C GLY A 16 7.56 7.67 1.89
N LYS A 17 8.29 8.79 2.05
CA LYS A 17 7.78 10.08 2.54
C LYS A 17 6.68 10.63 1.65
N GLN A 18 6.78 10.50 0.32
CA GLN A 18 5.78 11.05 -0.60
C GLN A 18 4.42 10.38 -0.42
N MET A 19 4.39 9.05 -0.39
CA MET A 19 3.18 8.29 -0.06
C MET A 19 2.65 8.66 1.33
N TYR A 20 3.56 8.80 2.31
CA TYR A 20 3.19 9.17 3.67
C TYR A 20 2.56 10.57 3.76
N MET A 21 3.05 11.53 2.98
CA MET A 21 2.47 12.87 2.88
C MET A 21 1.04 12.83 2.34
N VAL A 22 0.78 12.02 1.29
CA VAL A 22 -0.58 11.82 0.77
C VAL A 22 -1.50 11.25 1.87
N CYS A 23 -1.00 10.31 2.67
CA CYS A 23 -1.74 9.79 3.81
C CYS A 23 -2.09 10.91 4.81
N GLY A 24 -1.15 11.82 5.08
CA GLY A 24 -1.33 12.99 5.94
C GLY A 24 -2.42 13.95 5.44
N LEU A 25 -2.46 14.24 4.14
CA LEU A 25 -3.46 15.15 3.54
C LEU A 25 -4.90 14.67 3.72
N LEU A 26 -5.10 13.36 3.83
CA LEU A 26 -6.42 12.75 3.99
C LEU A 26 -6.74 12.40 5.45
N LYS A 27 -5.83 12.65 6.40
CA LYS A 27 -5.96 12.23 7.81
C LYS A 27 -7.21 12.77 8.50
N GLU A 28 -7.64 14.00 8.17
CA GLU A 28 -8.82 14.63 8.77
C GLU A 28 -10.15 14.15 8.16
N LYS A 29 -10.10 13.41 7.05
CA LYS A 29 -11.30 12.92 6.36
C LYS A 29 -11.82 11.67 7.06
N LYS A 30 -12.69 11.85 8.07
CA LYS A 30 -13.27 10.77 8.90
C LYS A 30 -13.95 9.63 8.13
N TYR A 31 -14.37 9.85 6.89
CA TYR A 31 -14.98 8.81 6.05
C TYR A 31 -13.96 7.94 5.29
N ILE A 32 -12.66 8.29 5.38
CA ILE A 32 -11.53 7.59 4.76
C ILE A 32 -10.71 6.94 5.87
N GLN A 33 -10.50 5.63 5.75
CA GLN A 33 -9.53 4.89 6.55
C GLN A 33 -8.40 4.43 5.65
N GLN A 34 -7.17 4.72 6.06
CA GLN A 34 -5.98 4.43 5.26
C GLN A 34 -5.13 3.38 5.95
N TYR A 35 -4.58 2.49 5.13
CA TYR A 35 -3.59 1.50 5.49
C TYR A 35 -2.38 1.66 4.58
N ILE A 36 -1.20 1.35 5.11
CA ILE A 36 0.05 1.34 4.35
C ILE A 36 0.56 -0.10 4.25
N LEU A 37 1.02 -0.53 3.08
CA LEU A 37 1.73 -1.79 2.87
C LEU A 37 3.13 -1.49 2.35
N CYS A 38 4.15 -1.86 3.11
CA CYS A 38 5.55 -1.61 2.80
C CYS A 38 6.46 -2.81 3.14
N PRO A 39 7.72 -2.84 2.67
CA PRO A 39 8.68 -3.84 3.13
C PRO A 39 8.85 -3.83 4.66
N GLU A 40 9.04 -5.00 5.27
CA GLU A 40 9.24 -5.13 6.73
C GLU A 40 10.43 -4.34 7.28
N ASN A 41 11.43 -4.08 6.45
CA ASN A 41 12.65 -3.35 6.77
C ASN A 41 12.67 -1.91 6.24
N ALA A 42 11.53 -1.38 5.80
CA ALA A 42 11.46 -0.01 5.28
C ALA A 42 11.55 1.03 6.42
N ALA A 43 12.23 2.15 6.15
CA ALA A 43 12.28 3.30 7.06
C ALA A 43 10.87 3.81 7.45
N LEU A 44 9.91 3.62 6.55
CA LEU A 44 8.51 3.96 6.74
C LEU A 44 7.85 3.23 7.93
N VAL A 45 8.32 2.03 8.29
CA VAL A 45 7.79 1.26 9.42
C VAL A 45 7.98 2.03 10.73
N ASN A 46 9.15 2.63 10.93
CA ASN A 46 9.43 3.43 12.13
C ASN A 46 8.52 4.65 12.20
N ARG A 47 8.33 5.33 11.07
CA ARG A 47 7.42 6.48 10.99
C ARG A 47 5.97 6.10 11.31
N CYS A 48 5.50 4.99 10.76
CA CYS A 48 4.13 4.53 11.01
C CYS A 48 3.91 4.21 12.50
N LYS A 49 4.93 3.65 13.18
CA LYS A 49 4.88 3.40 14.62
C LYS A 49 4.83 4.70 15.43
N GLU A 50 5.71 5.65 15.13
CA GLU A 50 5.75 6.96 15.81
C GLU A 50 4.39 7.69 15.75
N ASP A 51 3.77 7.68 14.57
CA ASP A 51 2.54 8.43 14.32
C ASP A 51 1.25 7.60 14.57
N ASN A 52 1.38 6.36 15.06
CA ASN A 52 0.28 5.40 15.22
C ASN A 52 -0.58 5.21 13.96
N ALA A 53 0.06 5.18 12.78
CA ALA A 53 -0.62 4.95 11.51
C ALA A 53 -0.95 3.45 11.34
N ASN A 54 -2.02 3.13 10.61
CA ASN A 54 -2.30 1.74 10.25
C ASN A 54 -1.35 1.29 9.14
N TYR A 55 -0.55 0.25 9.41
CA TYR A 55 0.36 -0.30 8.42
C TYR A 55 0.44 -1.83 8.51
N PHE A 56 0.86 -2.42 7.40
CA PHE A 56 1.21 -3.80 7.22
C PHE A 56 2.57 -3.88 6.56
N THR A 57 3.22 -5.02 6.75
CA THR A 57 4.50 -5.30 6.11
C THR A 57 4.43 -6.58 5.29
N TYR A 58 5.33 -6.68 4.31
CA TYR A 58 5.59 -7.92 3.60
C TYR A 58 7.09 -8.22 3.57
N LYS A 59 7.44 -9.50 3.46
CA LYS A 59 8.83 -9.97 3.43
C LYS A 59 9.49 -9.62 2.11
N LYS A 60 10.64 -8.93 2.16
CA LYS A 60 11.42 -8.56 0.97
C LYS A 60 12.59 -9.55 0.78
N ASN A 61 12.29 -10.74 0.27
CA ASN A 61 13.25 -11.80 -0.05
C ASN A 61 13.23 -12.15 -1.55
N ALA A 62 13.82 -13.28 -1.96
CA ALA A 62 13.82 -13.74 -3.35
C ALA A 62 12.39 -13.85 -3.95
N PHE A 63 11.38 -14.12 -3.11
CA PHE A 63 9.97 -14.23 -3.49
C PHE A 63 9.18 -12.93 -3.23
N LYS A 64 9.85 -11.77 -3.11
CA LYS A 64 9.23 -10.46 -2.79
C LYS A 64 7.97 -10.15 -3.61
N PHE A 65 7.95 -10.52 -4.89
CA PHE A 65 6.81 -10.29 -5.78
C PHE A 65 5.59 -11.11 -5.36
N PHE A 66 5.76 -12.41 -5.13
CA PHE A 66 4.71 -13.29 -4.64
C PHE A 66 4.25 -12.92 -3.23
N ASN A 67 5.19 -12.57 -2.34
CA ASN A 67 4.86 -12.10 -0.99
C ASN A 67 3.96 -10.86 -1.06
N LEU A 68 4.28 -9.91 -1.94
CA LEU A 68 3.47 -8.71 -2.12
C LEU A 68 2.08 -9.04 -2.64
N ILE A 69 1.95 -9.93 -3.65
CA ILE A 69 0.65 -10.37 -4.17
C ILE A 69 -0.20 -10.96 -3.05
N VAL A 70 0.34 -11.92 -2.30
CA VAL A 70 -0.37 -12.60 -1.20
C VAL A 70 -0.78 -11.58 -0.12
N SER A 71 0.11 -10.66 0.24
CA SER A 71 -0.21 -9.59 1.19
C SER A 71 -1.34 -8.70 0.69
N ILE A 72 -1.31 -8.24 -0.57
CA ILE A 72 -2.38 -7.44 -1.17
C ILE A 72 -3.71 -8.20 -1.09
N VAL A 73 -3.76 -9.45 -1.57
CA VAL A 73 -4.99 -10.25 -1.58
C VAL A 73 -5.54 -10.44 -0.16
N SER A 74 -4.66 -10.81 0.79
CA SER A 74 -5.05 -11.06 2.17
C SER A 74 -5.59 -9.80 2.85
N ILE A 75 -4.93 -8.66 2.68
CA ILE A 75 -5.34 -7.39 3.29
C ILE A 75 -6.62 -6.89 2.65
N CYS A 76 -6.72 -6.95 1.32
CA CYS A 76 -7.92 -6.56 0.59
C CYS A 76 -9.16 -7.28 1.09
N LYS A 77 -9.06 -8.60 1.27
CA LYS A 77 -10.17 -9.43 1.79
C LYS A 77 -10.44 -9.16 3.27
N ARG A 78 -9.41 -9.14 4.12
CA ARG A 78 -9.56 -8.98 5.58
C ARG A 78 -10.14 -7.62 5.94
N GLU A 79 -9.58 -6.56 5.37
CA GLU A 79 -9.96 -5.19 5.74
C GLU A 79 -11.16 -4.68 4.93
N ASN A 80 -11.61 -5.40 3.89
CA ASN A 80 -12.59 -4.92 2.91
C ASN A 80 -12.12 -3.61 2.26
N ILE A 81 -10.89 -3.64 1.70
CA ILE A 81 -10.30 -2.48 1.02
C ILE A 81 -11.19 -2.08 -0.17
N SER A 82 -11.42 -0.79 -0.33
CA SER A 82 -12.23 -0.23 -1.44
C SER A 82 -11.36 0.26 -2.58
N VAL A 83 -10.16 0.78 -2.25
CA VAL A 83 -9.24 1.39 -3.20
C VAL A 83 -7.82 0.89 -2.94
N LEU A 84 -7.15 0.43 -4.00
CA LEU A 84 -5.72 0.20 -4.01
C LEU A 84 -5.04 1.42 -4.60
N HIS A 85 -4.14 2.05 -3.84
CA HIS A 85 -3.31 3.17 -4.29
C HIS A 85 -1.86 2.71 -4.35
N ILE A 86 -1.29 2.64 -5.56
CA ILE A 86 -0.03 1.93 -5.78
C ILE A 86 1.10 2.91 -6.13
N HIS A 87 2.25 2.75 -5.47
CA HIS A 87 3.46 3.55 -5.70
C HIS A 87 4.56 2.71 -6.37
N GLY A 88 4.85 3.02 -7.63
CA GLY A 88 5.90 2.38 -8.43
C GLY A 88 5.40 1.25 -9.35
N ILE A 89 6.14 1.01 -10.43
CA ILE A 89 5.72 0.09 -11.52
C ILE A 89 5.72 -1.38 -11.09
N SER A 90 6.73 -1.82 -10.35
CA SER A 90 6.79 -3.20 -9.86
C SER A 90 5.67 -3.51 -8.84
N ALA A 91 5.25 -2.50 -8.07
CA ALA A 91 4.11 -2.62 -7.15
C ALA A 91 2.80 -2.74 -7.95
N LEU A 92 2.69 -2.00 -9.07
CA LEU A 92 1.55 -2.09 -9.98
C LEU A 92 1.44 -3.49 -10.57
N SER A 93 2.54 -4.05 -11.08
CA SER A 93 2.54 -5.40 -11.64
C SER A 93 2.05 -6.44 -10.62
N ALA A 94 2.49 -6.33 -9.37
CA ALA A 94 2.00 -7.20 -8.30
C ALA A 94 0.52 -6.96 -7.98
N ALA A 95 0.07 -5.71 -7.94
CA ALA A 95 -1.34 -5.39 -7.72
C ALA A 95 -2.23 -5.94 -8.84
N LEU A 96 -1.84 -5.79 -10.11
CA LEU A 96 -2.55 -6.35 -11.26
C LEU A 96 -2.60 -7.88 -11.20
N ALA A 97 -1.52 -8.53 -10.80
CA ALA A 97 -1.52 -9.97 -10.57
C ALA A 97 -2.49 -10.35 -9.43
N ALA A 98 -2.49 -9.62 -8.33
CA ALA A 98 -3.38 -9.81 -7.19
C ALA A 98 -4.87 -9.67 -7.55
N MET A 99 -5.21 -8.80 -8.51
CA MET A 99 -6.59 -8.61 -8.97
C MET A 99 -7.24 -9.90 -9.48
N ASN A 100 -6.47 -10.83 -10.05
CA ASN A 100 -6.99 -12.13 -10.49
C ASN A 100 -7.52 -13.01 -9.34
N PHE A 101 -7.18 -12.69 -8.10
CA PHE A 101 -7.58 -13.43 -6.90
C PHE A 101 -8.59 -12.67 -6.02
N LEU A 102 -8.98 -11.46 -6.45
CA LEU A 102 -10.00 -10.64 -5.82
C LEU A 102 -11.32 -10.82 -6.57
N SER A 103 -12.43 -10.90 -5.85
CA SER A 103 -13.76 -11.03 -6.46
C SER A 103 -14.12 -9.77 -7.26
N SER A 104 -14.95 -9.95 -8.29
CA SER A 104 -15.50 -8.88 -9.13
C SER A 104 -16.15 -7.79 -8.27
N GLY A 105 -15.53 -6.61 -8.20
CA GLY A 105 -15.96 -5.47 -7.36
C GLY A 105 -14.83 -4.56 -6.87
N PHE A 106 -13.56 -4.98 -7.02
CA PHE A 106 -12.42 -4.11 -6.76
C PHE A 106 -12.12 -3.19 -7.96
N SER A 107 -12.03 -1.88 -7.71
CA SER A 107 -11.53 -0.90 -8.68
C SER A 107 -10.12 -0.45 -8.27
N PRO A 108 -9.05 -0.99 -8.89
CA PRO A 108 -7.70 -0.51 -8.61
C PRO A 108 -7.55 0.92 -9.13
N PHE A 109 -7.15 1.85 -8.27
CA PHE A 109 -6.88 3.23 -8.67
C PHE A 109 -5.37 3.45 -8.72
N TYR A 110 -4.81 3.48 -9.92
CA TYR A 110 -3.40 3.76 -10.08
C TYR A 110 -3.15 5.26 -9.97
N SER A 111 -2.26 5.67 -9.08
CA SER A 111 -1.64 6.98 -9.17
C SER A 111 -0.19 6.78 -9.57
N PHE A 112 0.19 7.42 -10.67
CA PHE A 112 1.57 7.48 -11.10
C PHE A 112 2.14 8.78 -10.53
N ALA A 113 2.84 8.71 -9.41
CA ALA A 113 3.77 9.77 -9.03
C ALA A 113 5.03 9.56 -9.89
N GLN A 114 5.06 10.18 -11.06
CA GLN A 114 6.14 10.07 -12.02
C GLN A 114 6.77 11.44 -12.15
N PHE A 115 7.86 11.73 -11.45
CA PHE A 115 8.64 12.90 -11.81
C PHE A 115 10.13 12.68 -11.61
N GLU A 116 10.82 12.89 -12.73
CA GLU A 116 12.17 13.45 -12.97
C GLU A 116 13.02 13.81 -11.75
#